data_AF-A0A2K3K0F6-F1
#
_entry.id   AF-A0A2K3K0F6-F1
#
_cell.length_a   1.000
_cell.length_b   1.000
_cell.length_c   1.000
_cell.angle_alpha   90.00
_cell.angle_beta   90.00
_cell.angle_gamma   90.00
#
_symmetry.space_group_name_H-M   'P 1'
#
loop_
_entity.id
_entity.type
_entity.pdbx_description
1 polymer ?
#
loop_
_entity_poly.entity_id
_entity_poly.type
_entity_poly.pdbx_seq_one_letter_code
_entity_poly.pdbx_strand_id
1 'polypeptide(L)' 'MAMAGLYRRILPPLVVDFGSSQGKQLFHEAIQNGNMEGFPRLVSCFQTQSELGFCGLASLSMVLNALAIDPGRKWK' A
#
# COMPACT_ATOMS: atom_id res chain seq x y z
N MET A 1 -15.75 -25.65 10.82
CA MET A 1 -15.08 -24.60 11.62
C MET A 1 -15.13 -23.30 10.84
N ALA A 2 -15.86 -22.30 11.31
CA ALA A 2 -15.80 -20.97 10.71
C ALA A 2 -14.40 -20.40 10.96
N MET A 3 -13.64 -20.14 9.89
CA MET A 3 -12.34 -19.48 10.00
C MET A 3 -12.56 -18.09 10.62
N ALA A 4 -11.86 -17.79 11.71
CA ALA A 4 -11.89 -16.46 12.31
C ALA A 4 -11.46 -15.42 11.27
N GLY A 5 -12.30 -14.40 11.05
CA GLY A 5 -12.06 -13.35 10.05
C GLY A 5 -10.69 -12.69 10.23
N LEU A 6 -10.09 -12.26 9.13
CA LEU A 6 -8.80 -11.54 9.10
C LEU A 6 -8.92 -10.03 9.40
N TYR A 7 -10.14 -9.54 9.64
CA TYR A 7 -10.43 -8.12 9.78
C TYR A 7 -9.97 -7.55 11.14
N ARG A 8 -9.25 -6.43 11.11
CA ARG A 8 -8.75 -5.68 12.29
C ARG A 8 -7.99 -6.53 13.32
N ARG A 9 -7.08 -7.38 12.84
CA ARG A 9 -6.13 -8.06 13.73
C ARG A 9 -5.21 -7.05 14.42
N ILE A 10 -4.91 -7.32 15.68
CA ILE A 10 -3.97 -6.52 16.46
C ILE A 10 -2.58 -6.65 15.82
N LEU A 11 -1.92 -5.52 15.63
CA LEU A 11 -0.56 -5.46 15.11
C LEU A 11 0.42 -6.10 16.12
N PRO A 12 1.41 -6.88 15.67
CA PRO A 12 2.49 -7.35 16.55
C PRO A 12 3.25 -6.18 17.19
N PRO A 13 3.88 -6.37 18.37
CA PRO A 13 4.59 -5.29 19.06
C PRO A 13 5.74 -4.63 18.28
N LEU A 14 6.26 -5.30 17.25
CA LEU A 14 7.40 -4.83 16.45
C LEU A 14 6.99 -3.91 15.28
N VAL A 15 5.69 -3.75 14.99
CA VAL A 15 5.25 -2.93 13.86
C VAL A 15 4.50 -1.69 14.34
N VAL A 16 4.72 -0.57 13.66
CA VAL A 16 4.08 0.72 13.96
C VAL A 16 2.95 0.94 12.96
N ASP A 17 1.75 1.23 13.46
CA ASP A 17 0.64 1.61 12.59
C ASP A 17 0.95 2.94 11.88
N PHE A 18 0.75 2.98 10.56
CA PHE A 18 1.00 4.16 9.74
C PHE A 18 0.12 5.35 10.17
N GLY A 19 -1.11 5.10 10.61
CA GLY A 19 -2.06 6.13 11.04
C GLY A 19 -1.79 6.72 12.44
N SER A 20 -0.94 6.06 13.24
CA SER A 20 -0.59 6.49 14.59
C SER A 20 0.27 7.77 14.60
N SER A 21 0.34 8.43 15.76
CA SER A 21 1.21 9.61 15.93
C SER A 21 2.68 9.28 15.64
N GLN A 22 3.15 8.11 16.08
CA GLN A 22 4.52 7.65 15.81
C GLN A 22 4.73 7.34 14.33
N GLY A 23 3.78 6.66 13.67
CA GLY A 23 3.86 6.35 12.24
C GLY A 23 3.94 7.60 11.38
N LYS A 24 3.11 8.60 11.68
CA LYS A 24 3.15 9.91 11.01
C LYS A 24 4.48 10.62 11.21
N GLN A 25 5.05 10.58 12.42
CA GLN A 25 6.36 11.18 12.69
C GLN A 25 7.46 10.50 11.85
N LEU A 26 7.54 9.17 11.87
CA LEU A 26 8.51 8.41 11.06
C LEU A 26 8.38 8.71 9.57
N PHE A 27 7.14 8.82 9.07
CA PHE A 27 6.88 9.16 7.68
C PHE A 27 7.34 10.58 7.32
N HIS A 28 7.08 11.57 8.19
CA HIS A 28 7.57 12.93 8.00
C HIS A 28 9.10 12.99 7.96
N GLU A 29 9.77 12.33 8.89
CA GLU A 29 11.24 12.25 8.93
C GLU A 29 11.79 11.59 7.65
N ALA A 30 11.18 10.51 7.19
CA ALA A 30 11.59 9.83 5.96
C ALA A 30 11.40 10.68 4.70
N ILE A 31 10.33 11.50 4.63
CA ILE A 31 10.14 12.49 3.55
C ILE A 31 11.23 13.57 3.62
N GLN A 32 11.46 14.14 4.80
CA GLN A 32 12.45 15.22 4.97
C GLN A 32 13.87 14.77 4.60
N ASN A 33 14.18 13.49 4.82
CA ASN A 33 15.45 12.86 4.47
C ASN A 33 15.55 12.42 3.00
N GLY A 34 14.52 12.66 2.17
CA GLY A 34 14.53 12.28 0.75
C GLY A 34 14.34 10.78 0.48
N ASN A 35 13.99 9.97 1.49
CA ASN A 35 13.87 8.51 1.35
C ASN A 35 12.50 8.06 0.80
N MET A 36 11.55 8.98 0.59
CA MET A 36 10.16 8.69 0.24
C MET A 36 9.69 9.34 -1.07
N GLU A 37 10.60 9.72 -1.97
CA GLU A 37 10.25 10.43 -3.22
C GLU A 37 9.25 9.68 -4.12
N GLY A 38 9.26 8.35 -4.09
CA GLY A 38 8.31 7.52 -4.85
C GLY A 38 6.92 7.42 -4.22
N PHE A 39 6.80 7.70 -2.92
CA PHE A 39 5.55 7.49 -2.17
C PHE A 39 4.37 8.30 -2.73
N PRO A 40 4.48 9.60 -3.06
CA PRO A 40 3.37 10.38 -3.58
C PRO A 40 2.72 9.79 -4.84
N ARG A 41 3.53 9.25 -5.76
CA ARG A 41 3.03 8.60 -6.98
C ARG A 41 2.37 7.26 -6.69
N LEU A 42 2.93 6.47 -5.77
CA LEU A 42 2.36 5.18 -5.38
C LEU A 42 1.02 5.36 -4.66
N VAL A 43 0.95 6.29 -3.70
CA VAL A 43 -0.26 6.49 -2.88
C VAL A 43 -1.41 7.06 -3.69
N SER A 44 -1.16 7.88 -4.73
CA SER A 44 -2.21 8.36 -5.64
C SER A 44 -2.90 7.24 -6.42
N CYS A 45 -2.26 6.07 -6.52
CA CYS A 45 -2.79 4.89 -7.19
C CYS A 45 -3.22 3.79 -6.21
N PHE A 46 -3.27 4.06 -4.90
CA PHE A 46 -3.54 3.05 -3.87
C PHE A 46 -4.89 2.35 -4.08
N GLN A 47 -4.87 1.01 -4.03
CA GLN A 47 -6.07 0.19 -4.21
C GLN A 47 -6.06 -1.00 -3.26
N THR A 48 -7.24 -1.37 -2.77
CA THR A 48 -7.44 -2.59 -2.00
C THR A 48 -7.51 -3.80 -2.95
N GLN A 49 -6.89 -4.92 -2.58
CA GLN A 49 -7.03 -6.17 -3.34
C GLN A 49 -8.51 -6.58 -3.44
N SER A 50 -8.96 -6.98 -4.63
CA SER A 50 -10.36 -7.34 -4.89
C SER A 50 -10.80 -8.63 -4.19
N GLU A 51 -9.86 -9.56 -4.01
CA GLU A 51 -10.10 -10.87 -3.40
C GLU A 51 -8.86 -11.38 -2.65
N LEU A 52 -9.04 -12.41 -1.83
CA LEU A 52 -7.94 -13.05 -1.11
C LEU A 52 -6.96 -13.69 -2.10
N GLY A 53 -5.66 -13.42 -1.92
CA GLY A 53 -4.60 -13.90 -2.82
C GLY A 53 -4.23 -12.95 -3.97
N PHE A 54 -4.98 -11.86 -4.20
CA PHE A 54 -4.74 -10.92 -5.31
C PHE A 54 -3.80 -9.75 -4.95
N CYS A 55 -3.04 -9.84 -3.87
CA CYS A 55 -2.13 -8.77 -3.45
C CYS A 55 -1.07 -8.42 -4.52
N GLY A 56 -0.58 -9.42 -5.26
CA GLY A 56 0.38 -9.21 -6.35
C GLY A 56 -0.22 -8.43 -7.52
N LEU A 57 -1.46 -8.74 -7.93
CA LEU A 57 -2.15 -8.04 -9.02
C LEU A 57 -2.46 -6.58 -8.64
N ALA A 58 -2.94 -6.35 -7.42
CA ALA A 58 -3.17 -5.00 -6.91
C ALA A 58 -1.87 -4.19 -6.86
N SER A 59 -0.79 -4.78 -6.35
CA SER A 59 0.53 -4.13 -6.28
C SER A 59 1.09 -3.80 -7.67
N LEU A 60 0.99 -4.73 -8.62
CA LEU A 60 1.43 -4.52 -10.01
C LEU A 60 0.66 -3.38 -10.67
N SER A 61 -0.67 -3.37 -10.52
CA SER A 61 -1.53 -2.30 -11.04
C SER A 61 -1.15 -0.94 -10.46
N MET A 62 -0.92 -0.84 -9.15
CA MET A 62 -0.44 0.41 -8.51
C MET A 62 0.87 0.90 -9.12
N VAL A 63 1.85 0.00 -9.28
CA VAL A 63 3.18 0.35 -9.80
C VAL A 63 3.11 0.78 -11.27
N LEU A 64 2.38 0.05 -12.12
CA LEU A 64 2.22 0.39 -13.53
C LEU A 64 1.54 1.76 -13.70
N ASN A 65 0.50 2.04 -12.90
CA ASN A 65 -0.19 3.34 -12.92
C ASN A 65 0.72 4.48 -12.41
N ALA A 66 1.48 4.25 -11.33
CA ALA A 66 2.42 5.23 -10.78
C ALA A 66 3.59 5.55 -11.73
N LEU A 67 3.94 4.61 -12.60
CA LEU A 67 4.93 4.78 -13.67
C LEU A 67 4.32 5.28 -15.00
N ALA A 68 3.00 5.50 -15.05
CA ALA A 68 2.25 5.89 -16.24
C ALA A 68 2.52 4.97 -17.45
N ILE A 69 2.64 3.66 -17.21
CA ILE A 69 2.88 2.66 -18.26
C ILE A 69 1.53 2.26 -18.87
N ASP A 70 1.35 2.54 -20.16
CA ASP A 70 0.22 2.00 -20.92
C ASP A 70 0.43 0.49 -21.14
N PRO A 71 -0.49 -0.38 -20.68
CA PRO A 71 -0.41 -1.81 -20.95
C PRO A 71 -0.61 -2.16 -22.43
N GLY A 72 -0.95 -1.20 -23.30
CA GLY A 72 -1.15 -1.41 -24.74
C GLY A 72 -2.34 -2.32 -25.06
N ARG A 73 -3.15 -2.62 -24.04
CA ARG A 73 -4.37 -3.41 -24.12
C ARG A 73 -5.46 -2.71 -23.33
N LYS A 74 -6.62 -2.56 -23.95
CA LYS A 74 -7.82 -2.10 -23.24
C LYS A 74 -8.17 -3.14 -22.17
N TRP A 75 -8.22 -2.69 -20.92
CA TRP A 75 -8.80 -3.47 -19.83
C TRP A 75 -10.31 -3.23 -19.85
N LYS A 76 -11.07 -4.31 -20.13
CA LYS A 76 -12.54 -4.42 -20.25
C LYS A 76 -13.25 -3.26 -20.96
#